data_AF-A0A6P0CDE6-F1
#
_entry.id   AF-A0A6P0CDE6-F1
#
_cell.length_a   1.000
_cell.length_b   1.000
_cell.length_c   1.000
_cell.angle_alpha   90.00
_cell.angle_beta   90.00
_cell.angle_gamma   90.00
#
_symmetry.space_group_name_H-M   'P 1'
#
loop_
_entity.id
_entity.type
_entity.pdbx_description
1 polymer ?
#
loop_
_entity_poly.entity_id
_entity_poly.type
_entity_poly.pdbx_seq_one_letter_code
_entity_poly.pdbx_strand_id
1 'polypeptide(L)'
;MKWCFGILAAALALSACGNSNLQQRAIQVFLDEPAPADASGQFPRFRPILQAGQGPALDVRIASAGARGGFLLESRRGNIESWLGNDGVSLIFDRGVLHGTRGIGAGLLASDVAPTASAVLAGRSGNVERVHTYLNGNDEAETRAYACTITNEGQETIQLDNGATPTRRMKEICRSINQQFTNTYWVDTRRGRIVRSRQWSGEYAGELVITTVYNF
;
A
#
# COMPACT_ATOMS: atom_id res chain seq x y z
N MET A 1 -14.61 -62.10 57.60
CA MET A 1 -14.41 -60.92 58.47
C MET A 1 -13.99 -59.74 57.58
N LYS A 2 -14.72 -58.61 57.69
CA LYS A 2 -14.36 -57.25 57.22
C LYS A 2 -14.37 -57.06 55.68
N TRP A 3 -15.48 -56.69 55.03
CA TRP A 3 -16.01 -55.31 54.83
C TRP A 3 -14.95 -54.27 54.45
N CYS A 4 -15.01 -53.74 53.22
CA CYS A 4 -15.09 -52.29 52.94
C CYS A 4 -15.14 -51.95 51.43
N PHE A 5 -16.08 -51.04 51.07
CA PHE A 5 -16.18 -50.17 49.89
C PHE A 5 -16.17 -50.84 48.50
N GLY A 6 -17.23 -50.86 47.69
CA GLY A 6 -18.24 -49.82 47.50
C GLY A 6 -17.64 -48.66 46.69
N ILE A 7 -17.81 -48.67 45.36
CA ILE A 7 -18.21 -47.51 44.55
C ILE A 7 -18.61 -48.00 43.15
N LEU A 8 -19.82 -47.58 42.80
CA LEU A 8 -20.54 -47.68 41.55
C LEU A 8 -19.70 -47.10 40.39
N ALA A 9 -19.19 -47.95 39.49
CA ALA A 9 -18.65 -47.47 38.21
C ALA A 9 -19.83 -47.18 37.28
N ALA A 10 -20.39 -45.97 37.39
CA ALA A 10 -21.33 -45.43 36.43
C ALA A 10 -20.64 -45.36 35.06
N ALA A 11 -21.03 -46.26 34.17
CA ALA A 11 -20.72 -46.18 32.75
C ALA A 11 -21.46 -44.97 32.15
N LEU A 12 -20.89 -43.78 32.33
CA LEU A 12 -21.23 -42.60 31.53
C LEU A 12 -20.62 -42.82 30.15
N ALA A 13 -21.42 -43.44 29.28
CA ALA A 13 -21.24 -43.38 27.84
C ALA A 13 -21.40 -41.91 27.42
N LEU A 14 -20.31 -41.15 27.49
CA LEU A 14 -20.17 -39.90 26.75
C LEU A 14 -19.96 -40.28 25.29
N SER A 15 -21.08 -40.48 24.60
CA SER A 15 -21.15 -40.34 23.14
C SER A 15 -20.76 -38.90 22.80
N ALA A 16 -19.47 -38.65 22.66
CA ALA A 16 -18.97 -37.43 22.07
C ALA A 16 -19.36 -37.46 20.58
N CYS A 17 -20.48 -36.84 20.25
CA CYS A 17 -20.76 -36.36 18.89
C CYS A 17 -19.82 -35.19 18.60
N GLY A 18 -18.52 -35.46 18.56
CA GLY A 18 -17.50 -34.54 18.07
C GLY A 18 -17.46 -34.67 16.56
N ASN A 19 -17.99 -33.68 15.86
CA ASN A 19 -17.98 -33.61 14.41
C ASN A 19 -16.52 -33.72 13.91
N SER A 20 -16.14 -34.88 13.38
CA SER A 20 -14.77 -35.26 12.97
C SER A 20 -14.14 -34.29 11.96
N ASN A 21 -14.97 -33.45 11.33
CA ASN A 21 -14.56 -32.41 10.40
C ASN A 21 -13.73 -31.28 11.03
N LEU A 22 -13.87 -30.99 12.32
CA LEU A 22 -13.10 -29.91 12.98
C LEU A 22 -11.70 -30.35 13.37
N GLN A 23 -11.54 -31.58 13.87
CA GLN A 23 -10.23 -32.16 14.17
C GLN A 23 -9.44 -32.46 12.90
N GLN A 24 -10.08 -32.91 11.82
CA GLN A 24 -9.43 -33.11 10.52
C GLN A 24 -8.96 -31.79 9.90
N ARG A 25 -9.72 -30.70 10.05
CA ARG A 25 -9.27 -29.35 9.62
C ARG A 25 -8.08 -28.83 10.42
N ALA A 26 -8.02 -29.15 11.71
CA ALA A 26 -6.88 -28.77 12.55
C ALA A 26 -5.60 -29.55 12.19
N ILE A 27 -5.72 -30.83 11.80
CA ILE A 27 -4.58 -31.68 11.44
C ILE A 27 -3.99 -31.28 10.06
N GLN A 28 -4.81 -30.80 9.11
CA GLN A 28 -4.31 -30.30 7.83
C GLN A 28 -3.48 -29.01 7.94
N VAL A 29 -3.60 -28.26 9.03
CA VAL A 29 -2.71 -27.11 9.31
C VAL A 29 -1.31 -27.56 9.78
N PHE A 30 -1.19 -28.78 10.31
CA PHE A 30 0.07 -29.33 10.82
C PHE A 30 0.79 -30.28 9.85
N LEU A 31 0.09 -30.80 8.84
CA LEU A 31 0.63 -31.71 7.81
C LEU A 31 0.66 -31.02 6.44
N ASP A 32 1.17 -29.79 6.41
CA ASP A 32 1.31 -29.01 5.18
C ASP A 32 2.36 -29.69 4.28
N GLU A 33 1.89 -30.60 3.43
CA GLU A 33 2.49 -30.88 2.14
C GLU A 33 2.60 -29.53 1.42
N PRO A 34 3.80 -29.09 1.00
CA PRO A 34 3.95 -27.76 0.43
C PRO A 34 3.01 -27.68 -0.76
N ALA A 35 2.01 -26.80 -0.64
CA ALA A 35 1.12 -26.49 -1.74
C ALA A 35 1.98 -26.26 -2.99
N PRO A 36 1.66 -26.88 -4.14
CA PRO A 36 2.42 -26.67 -5.35
C PRO A 36 2.52 -25.15 -5.56
N ALA A 37 3.75 -24.68 -5.74
CA ALA A 37 4.05 -23.28 -5.96
C ALA A 37 3.49 -22.85 -7.33
N ASP A 38 2.18 -22.69 -7.42
CA ASP A 38 1.56 -21.83 -8.41
C ASP A 38 1.87 -20.38 -8.00
N ALA A 39 3.12 -19.98 -8.21
CA ALA A 39 3.61 -18.62 -8.08
C ALA A 39 3.08 -17.70 -9.20
N SER A 40 1.80 -17.86 -9.54
CA SER A 40 0.98 -16.99 -10.39
C SER A 40 -0.39 -16.73 -9.75
N GLY A 41 -0.59 -17.14 -8.50
CA GLY A 41 -1.79 -16.84 -7.72
C GLY A 41 -1.90 -15.36 -7.36
N GLN A 42 -3.01 -14.75 -7.78
CA GLN A 42 -3.43 -13.44 -7.31
C GLN A 42 -3.47 -13.37 -5.78
N PHE A 43 -2.89 -12.32 -5.19
CA PHE A 43 -2.87 -12.14 -3.73
C PHE A 43 -4.29 -12.23 -3.16
N PRO A 44 -4.56 -13.02 -2.11
CA PRO A 44 -5.93 -13.39 -1.72
C PRO A 44 -6.87 -12.21 -1.46
N ARG A 45 -6.34 -11.10 -0.91
CA ARG A 45 -7.12 -9.87 -0.64
C ARG A 45 -7.44 -9.06 -1.91
N PHE A 46 -6.70 -9.24 -3.00
CA PHE A 46 -6.89 -8.48 -4.23
C PHE A 46 -8.13 -8.92 -5.01
N ARG A 47 -8.39 -10.24 -5.08
CA ARG A 47 -9.54 -10.81 -5.82
C ARG A 47 -10.90 -10.19 -5.46
N PRO A 48 -11.33 -10.09 -4.19
CA PRO A 48 -12.61 -9.49 -3.86
C PRO A 48 -12.68 -7.99 -4.21
N ILE A 49 -11.56 -7.27 -4.16
CA ILE A 49 -11.50 -5.85 -4.55
C ILE A 49 -11.74 -5.73 -6.06
N LEU A 50 -11.06 -6.57 -6.86
CA LEU A 50 -11.24 -6.61 -8.31
C LEU A 50 -12.69 -6.94 -8.69
N GLN A 51 -13.31 -7.91 -8.01
CA GLN A 51 -14.71 -8.30 -8.26
C GLN A 51 -15.72 -7.21 -7.88
N ALA A 52 -15.40 -6.37 -6.90
CA ALA A 52 -16.24 -5.24 -6.54
C ALA A 52 -16.25 -4.15 -7.64
N GLY A 53 -15.18 -4.05 -8.44
CA GLY A 53 -15.11 -3.17 -9.61
C GLY A 53 -15.30 -1.69 -9.29
N GLN A 54 -14.76 -1.21 -8.17
CA GLN A 54 -15.04 0.14 -7.67
C GLN A 54 -13.92 1.13 -7.95
N GLY A 55 -14.31 2.27 -8.53
CA GLY A 55 -13.42 3.43 -8.68
C GLY A 55 -12.27 3.20 -9.66
N PRO A 56 -11.37 4.18 -9.79
CA PRO A 56 -10.20 4.05 -10.63
C PRO A 56 -9.15 3.11 -10.03
N ALA A 57 -8.27 2.58 -10.86
CA ALA A 57 -7.05 1.89 -10.48
C ALA A 57 -5.86 2.85 -10.49
N LEU A 58 -4.73 2.40 -9.95
CA LEU A 58 -3.43 3.01 -10.21
C LEU A 58 -2.57 2.08 -11.05
N ASP A 59 -1.93 2.66 -12.06
CA ASP A 59 -0.80 2.08 -12.74
C ASP A 59 0.48 2.65 -12.14
N VAL A 60 1.30 1.78 -11.54
CA VAL A 60 2.55 2.17 -10.89
C VAL A 60 3.73 1.53 -11.59
N ARG A 61 4.75 2.34 -11.89
CA ARG A 61 6.01 1.90 -12.49
C ARG A 61 7.20 2.36 -11.68
N ILE A 62 8.15 1.46 -11.44
CA ILE A 62 9.46 1.79 -10.88
C ILE A 62 10.33 2.36 -12.01
N ALA A 63 10.82 3.58 -11.84
CA ALA A 63 11.49 4.31 -12.92
C ALA A 63 12.80 3.63 -13.38
N SER A 64 13.58 3.09 -12.43
CA SER A 64 14.89 2.47 -12.68
C SER A 64 14.78 1.05 -13.26
N ALA A 65 13.88 0.23 -12.71
CA ALA A 65 13.74 -1.18 -13.05
C ALA A 65 12.73 -1.44 -14.19
N GLY A 66 11.88 -0.47 -14.53
CA GLY A 66 10.80 -0.64 -15.51
C GLY A 66 9.66 -1.55 -15.04
N ALA A 67 9.79 -2.19 -13.87
CA ALA A 67 8.75 -2.99 -13.23
C ALA A 67 7.46 -2.17 -13.08
N ARG A 68 6.33 -2.80 -13.39
CA ARG A 68 5.01 -2.15 -13.47
C ARG A 68 3.95 -3.04 -12.84
N GLY A 69 3.01 -2.44 -12.11
CA GLY A 69 1.92 -3.14 -11.46
C GLY A 69 0.65 -2.31 -11.39
N GLY A 70 -0.50 -2.99 -11.51
CA GLY A 70 -1.82 -2.41 -11.28
C GLY A 70 -2.22 -2.53 -9.82
N PHE A 71 -2.77 -1.46 -9.27
CA PHE A 71 -3.20 -1.39 -7.87
C PHE A 71 -4.67 -0.96 -7.79
N LEU A 72 -5.41 -1.58 -6.88
CA LEU A 72 -6.81 -1.26 -6.60
C LEU A 72 -6.95 -0.65 -5.21
N LEU A 73 -7.94 0.22 -5.03
CA LEU A 73 -8.21 0.83 -3.74
C LEU A 73 -8.73 -0.24 -2.77
N GLU A 74 -7.94 -0.54 -1.75
CA GLU A 74 -8.32 -1.51 -0.71
C GLU A 74 -9.11 -0.84 0.41
N SER A 75 -8.66 0.34 0.86
CA SER A 75 -9.37 1.06 1.92
C SER A 75 -9.07 2.56 1.91
N ARG A 76 -9.99 3.32 2.50
CA ARG A 76 -9.81 4.75 2.79
C ARG A 76 -10.17 5.02 4.25
N ARG A 77 -9.29 5.73 4.96
CA ARG A 77 -9.49 6.18 6.35
C ARG A 77 -9.13 7.67 6.45
N GLY A 78 -10.15 8.53 6.52
CA GLY A 78 -9.95 9.96 6.38
C GLY A 78 -9.31 10.28 5.02
N ASN A 79 -8.16 10.96 5.04
CA ASN A 79 -7.40 11.29 3.83
C ASN A 79 -6.43 10.20 3.36
N ILE A 80 -6.24 9.15 4.16
CA ILE A 80 -5.31 8.06 3.88
C ILE A 80 -6.00 7.01 3.02
N GLU A 81 -5.37 6.67 1.90
CA GLU A 81 -5.79 5.63 0.97
C GLU A 81 -4.74 4.52 0.93
N SER A 82 -5.17 3.27 1.07
CA SER A 82 -4.33 2.10 0.89
C SER A 82 -4.73 1.42 -0.41
N TRP A 83 -3.75 1.24 -1.28
CA TRP A 83 -3.88 0.62 -2.59
C TRP A 83 -3.12 -0.71 -2.57
N LEU A 84 -3.72 -1.78 -3.09
CA LEU A 84 -3.18 -3.13 -3.06
C LEU A 84 -2.92 -3.60 -4.49
N GLY A 85 -1.72 -4.14 -4.73
CA GLY A 85 -1.31 -4.80 -5.97
C GLY A 85 -1.64 -6.28 -5.95
N ASN A 86 -1.69 -6.88 -7.15
CA ASN A 86 -1.97 -8.31 -7.32
C ASN A 86 -0.90 -9.23 -6.70
N ASP A 87 0.29 -8.69 -6.48
CA ASP A 87 1.46 -9.32 -5.85
C ASP A 87 1.48 -9.17 -4.31
N GLY A 88 0.48 -8.49 -3.72
CA GLY A 88 0.41 -8.23 -2.29
C GLY A 88 1.17 -6.99 -1.83
N VAL A 89 1.86 -6.30 -2.74
CA VAL A 89 2.47 -5.00 -2.45
C VAL A 89 1.37 -3.98 -2.18
N SER A 90 1.57 -3.11 -1.20
CA SER A 90 0.64 -2.01 -0.92
C SER A 90 1.34 -0.66 -0.91
N LEU A 91 0.65 0.34 -1.47
CA LEU A 91 1.05 1.74 -1.48
C LEU A 91 0.03 2.55 -0.71
N ILE A 92 0.51 3.40 0.19
CA ILE A 92 -0.32 4.21 1.06
C ILE A 92 -0.11 5.66 0.68
N PHE A 93 -1.19 6.42 0.50
CA PHE A 93 -1.14 7.82 0.11
C PHE A 93 -1.98 8.68 1.06
N ASP A 94 -1.52 9.89 1.36
CA ASP A 94 -2.38 10.98 1.83
C ASP A 94 -2.68 11.88 0.63
N ARG A 95 -3.94 11.88 0.17
CA ARG A 95 -4.38 12.77 -0.93
C ARG A 95 -3.51 12.71 -2.19
N GLY A 96 -2.97 11.53 -2.50
CA GLY A 96 -2.13 11.26 -3.68
C GLY A 96 -0.62 11.47 -3.47
N VAL A 97 -0.19 11.90 -2.28
CA VAL A 97 1.24 11.97 -1.92
C VAL A 97 1.63 10.70 -1.15
N LEU A 98 2.72 10.06 -1.57
CA LEU A 98 3.16 8.76 -1.05
C LEU A 98 3.52 8.88 0.44
N HIS A 99 2.73 8.21 1.26
CA HIS A 99 2.85 8.16 2.71
C HIS A 99 3.62 6.93 3.17
N GLY A 100 3.54 5.79 2.46
CA GLY A 100 4.30 4.60 2.81
C GLY A 100 4.08 3.43 1.85
N THR A 101 4.87 2.38 2.01
CA THR A 101 4.81 1.15 1.21
C THR A 101 4.82 -0.09 2.12
N ARG A 102 4.23 -1.19 1.67
CA ARG A 102 4.29 -2.50 2.34
C ARG A 102 4.56 -3.58 1.30
N GLY A 103 5.29 -4.63 1.69
CA GLY A 103 5.67 -5.71 0.78
C GLY A 103 6.80 -5.35 -0.21
N ILE A 104 7.46 -4.20 -0.03
CA ILE A 104 8.60 -3.75 -0.86
C ILE A 104 9.85 -3.64 0.01
N GLY A 105 10.43 -4.78 0.42
CA GLY A 105 11.71 -4.87 1.12
C GLY A 105 12.01 -3.76 2.14
N ALA A 106 13.23 -3.22 2.08
CA ALA A 106 13.64 -2.01 2.79
C ALA A 106 12.97 -0.76 2.18
N GLY A 107 11.67 -0.61 2.46
CA GLY A 107 10.80 0.40 1.86
C GLY A 107 10.57 1.64 2.74
N LEU A 108 9.85 2.61 2.17
CA LEU A 108 9.31 3.74 2.93
C LEU A 108 8.26 3.25 3.92
N LEU A 109 8.61 3.17 5.20
CA LEU A 109 7.68 2.77 6.25
C LEU A 109 6.56 3.79 6.43
N ALA A 110 6.93 5.06 6.53
CA ALA A 110 6.02 6.18 6.74
C ALA A 110 6.65 7.51 6.27
N SER A 111 5.82 8.51 5.99
CA SER A 111 6.27 9.87 5.74
C SER A 111 5.22 10.89 6.19
N ASP A 112 5.64 11.97 6.85
CA ASP A 112 4.76 13.12 7.03
C ASP A 112 4.66 13.90 5.72
N VAL A 113 3.45 13.93 5.17
CA VAL A 113 3.16 14.46 3.83
C VAL A 113 2.00 15.45 3.82
N ALA A 114 1.33 15.67 4.95
CA ALA A 114 0.12 16.48 5.00
C ALA A 114 0.34 17.95 4.56
N PRO A 115 1.47 18.61 4.91
CA PRO A 115 1.80 19.93 4.39
C PRO A 115 2.02 19.94 2.86
N THR A 116 2.78 18.97 2.34
CA THR A 116 3.01 18.81 0.88
C THR A 116 1.70 18.61 0.14
N ALA A 117 0.88 17.63 0.55
CA ALA A 117 -0.39 17.32 -0.09
C ALA A 117 -1.31 18.54 -0.12
N SER A 118 -1.39 19.30 0.98
CA SER A 118 -2.21 20.51 1.05
C SER A 118 -1.70 21.60 0.10
N ALA A 119 -0.39 21.84 0.03
CA ALA A 119 0.20 22.84 -0.85
C ALA A 119 0.06 22.46 -2.34
N VAL A 120 0.32 21.20 -2.69
CA VAL A 120 0.20 20.66 -4.05
C VAL A 120 -1.24 20.78 -4.56
N LEU A 121 -2.22 20.31 -3.78
CA LEU A 121 -3.62 20.39 -4.18
C LEU A 121 -4.12 21.84 -4.29
N ALA A 122 -3.71 22.71 -3.37
CA ALA A 122 -4.04 24.13 -3.42
C ALA A 122 -3.33 24.88 -4.55
N GLY A 123 -2.25 24.33 -5.14
CA GLY A 123 -1.43 25.02 -6.13
C GLY A 123 -0.54 26.11 -5.55
N ARG A 124 -0.22 26.01 -4.25
CA ARG A 124 0.54 27.01 -3.51
C ARG A 124 2.03 26.68 -3.55
N SER A 125 2.83 27.57 -4.13
CA SER A 125 4.28 27.53 -4.00
C SER A 125 4.72 27.89 -2.58
N GLY A 126 5.82 27.33 -2.11
CA GLY A 126 6.35 27.62 -0.77
C GLY A 126 7.30 26.55 -0.27
N ASN A 127 7.71 26.67 0.99
CA ASN A 127 8.57 25.68 1.64
C ASN A 127 7.75 24.84 2.62
N VAL A 128 8.09 23.56 2.72
CA VAL A 128 7.55 22.61 3.71
C VAL A 128 8.66 21.72 4.23
N GLU A 129 8.48 21.18 5.42
CA GLU A 129 9.33 20.12 5.95
C GLU A 129 8.67 18.77 5.70
N ARG A 130 9.48 17.75 5.41
CA ARG A 130 9.06 16.36 5.31
C ARG A 130 9.92 15.49 6.19
N VAL A 131 9.31 14.51 6.81
CA VAL A 131 10.00 13.43 7.51
C VAL A 131 9.69 12.12 6.80
N HIS A 132 10.72 11.33 6.49
CA HIS A 132 10.57 9.98 5.98
C HIS A 132 11.17 9.01 6.99
N THR A 133 10.48 7.91 7.22
CA THR A 133 10.97 6.78 8.00
C THR A 133 11.05 5.58 7.07
N TYR A 134 12.22 4.94 7.04
CA TYR A 134 12.50 3.75 6.24
C TYR A 134 12.79 2.58 7.17
N LEU A 135 12.52 1.36 6.71
CA LEU A 135 13.08 0.17 7.35
C LEU A 135 14.36 -0.21 6.63
N ASN A 136 15.44 -0.44 7.38
CA ASN A 136 16.67 -0.99 6.81
C ASN A 136 16.61 -2.53 6.72
N GLY A 137 17.67 -3.16 6.23
CA GLY A 137 17.74 -4.62 6.08
C GLY A 137 17.69 -5.40 7.40
N ASN A 138 17.85 -4.74 8.54
CA ASN A 138 17.80 -5.31 9.88
C ASN A 138 16.46 -5.04 10.61
N ASP A 139 15.45 -4.53 9.89
CA ASP A 139 14.15 -4.12 10.44
C ASP A 139 14.23 -2.95 11.44
N GLU A 140 15.25 -2.11 11.31
CA GLU A 140 15.40 -0.90 12.12
C GLU A 140 14.84 0.32 11.38
N ALA A 141 14.13 1.17 12.13
CA ALA A 141 13.52 2.39 11.58
C ALA A 141 14.55 3.53 11.49
N GLU A 142 14.87 3.95 10.27
CA GLU A 142 15.74 5.08 10.00
C GLU A 142 14.94 6.30 9.55
N THR A 143 15.05 7.39 10.30
CA THR A 143 14.30 8.63 10.02
C THR A 143 15.20 9.70 9.42
N ARG A 144 14.71 10.36 8.37
CA ARG A 144 15.39 11.46 7.69
C ARG A 144 14.42 12.64 7.50
N ALA A 145 14.90 13.83 7.82
CA ALA A 145 14.17 15.09 7.61
C ALA A 145 14.67 15.79 6.34
N TYR A 146 13.76 16.44 5.63
CA TYR A 146 14.03 17.17 4.39
C TYR A 146 13.38 18.55 4.43
N ALA A 147 14.12 19.55 3.95
CA ALA A 147 13.57 20.84 3.57
C ALA A 147 13.15 20.78 2.11
N CYS A 148 11.87 21.03 1.83
CA CYS A 148 11.29 20.90 0.51
C CYS A 148 10.77 22.24 0.00
N THR A 149 11.08 22.56 -1.26
CA THR A 149 10.52 23.71 -1.96
C THR A 149 9.51 23.23 -3.00
N ILE A 150 8.28 23.70 -2.87
CA ILE A 150 7.17 23.43 -3.78
C ILE A 150 7.02 24.61 -4.75
N THR A 151 6.91 24.32 -6.03
CA THR A 151 6.71 25.28 -7.10
C THR A 151 5.51 24.88 -7.94
N ASN A 152 4.59 25.81 -8.15
CA ASN A 152 3.55 25.71 -9.17
C ASN A 152 4.16 26.03 -10.54
N GLU A 153 4.16 25.06 -11.45
CA GLU A 153 4.74 25.19 -12.80
C GLU A 153 3.68 25.53 -13.86
N GLY A 154 2.45 25.84 -13.45
CA GLY A 154 1.37 26.25 -14.33
C GLY A 154 0.53 25.10 -14.87
N GLN A 155 -0.23 25.38 -15.92
CA GLN A 155 -1.14 24.40 -16.54
C GLN A 155 -0.40 23.50 -17.52
N GLU A 156 -0.74 22.22 -17.51
CA GLU A 156 -0.25 21.22 -18.44
C GLU A 156 -1.38 20.25 -18.78
N THR A 157 -1.63 20.01 -20.06
CA THR A 157 -2.57 18.96 -20.47
C THR A 157 -1.81 17.66 -20.65
N ILE A 158 -2.22 16.61 -19.94
CA ILE A 158 -1.64 15.27 -20.05
C ILE A 158 -2.64 14.30 -20.67
N GLN A 159 -2.12 13.26 -21.32
CA GLN A 159 -2.94 12.16 -21.81
C GLN A 159 -3.10 11.10 -20.72
N LEU A 160 -4.35 10.80 -20.37
CA LEU A 160 -4.77 9.65 -19.58
C LEU A 160 -5.54 8.67 -20.48
N ASP A 161 -5.88 7.51 -19.93
CA ASP A 161 -6.64 6.45 -20.60
C ASP A 161 -8.08 6.87 -20.95
N ASN A 162 -8.63 7.87 -20.26
CA ASN A 162 -9.95 8.45 -20.55
C ASN A 162 -9.90 9.74 -21.37
N GLY A 163 -8.74 10.11 -21.92
CA GLY A 163 -8.59 11.27 -22.80
C GLY A 163 -7.63 12.35 -22.31
N ALA A 164 -7.59 13.44 -23.07
CA ALA A 164 -6.81 14.63 -22.74
C ALA A 164 -7.36 15.28 -21.45
N THR A 165 -6.51 15.38 -20.43
CA THR A 165 -6.87 15.87 -19.10
C THR A 165 -6.09 17.14 -18.79
N PRO A 166 -6.76 18.31 -18.68
CA PRO A 166 -6.13 19.53 -18.21
C PRO A 166 -5.72 19.39 -16.74
N THR A 167 -4.45 19.68 -16.44
CA THR A 167 -3.91 19.60 -15.08
C THR A 167 -3.11 20.84 -14.74
N ARG A 168 -2.82 21.02 -13.45
CA ARG A 168 -1.76 21.89 -12.96
C ARG A 168 -0.57 21.04 -12.55
N ARG A 169 0.61 21.39 -13.05
CA ARG A 169 1.86 20.72 -12.66
C ARG A 169 2.46 21.40 -11.44
N MET A 170 2.78 20.59 -10.44
CA MET A 170 3.46 20.99 -9.22
C MET A 170 4.78 20.23 -9.12
N LYS A 171 5.85 20.93 -8.78
CA LYS A 171 7.17 20.34 -8.54
C LYS A 171 7.55 20.53 -7.08
N GLU A 172 8.13 19.52 -6.46
CA GLU A 172 8.66 19.57 -5.11
C GLU A 172 10.13 19.11 -5.17
N ILE A 173 11.05 19.94 -4.69
CA ILE A 173 12.46 19.58 -4.57
C ILE A 173 12.79 19.51 -3.08
N CYS A 174 13.14 18.32 -2.61
CA CYS A 174 13.47 18.05 -1.22
C CYS A 174 14.97 17.82 -1.06
N ARG A 175 15.55 18.41 -0.01
CA ARG A 175 16.98 18.30 0.33
C ARG A 175 17.18 18.00 1.80
N SER A 176 18.18 17.17 2.07
CA SER A 176 18.76 16.91 3.39
C SER A 176 20.29 17.07 3.27
N ILE A 177 21.03 16.71 4.31
CA ILE A 177 22.49 16.85 4.34
C ILE A 177 23.17 16.09 3.19
N ASN A 178 22.71 14.88 2.88
CA ASN A 178 23.36 13.97 1.92
C ASN A 178 22.41 13.39 0.87
N GLN A 179 21.15 13.83 0.82
CA GLN A 179 20.17 13.33 -0.15
C GLN A 179 19.30 14.45 -0.70
N GLN A 180 19.06 14.39 -2.00
CA GLN A 180 18.13 15.25 -2.72
C GLN A 180 17.26 14.40 -3.65
N PHE A 181 15.98 14.72 -3.72
CA PHE A 181 15.05 14.13 -4.69
C PHE A 181 14.06 15.16 -5.19
N THR A 182 13.40 14.86 -6.32
CA THR A 182 12.37 15.69 -6.90
C THR A 182 11.09 14.89 -7.08
N ASN A 183 9.97 15.41 -6.58
CA ASN A 183 8.65 14.89 -6.87
C ASN A 183 7.95 15.81 -7.87
N THR A 184 7.14 15.24 -8.75
CA THR A 184 6.28 15.99 -9.67
C THR A 184 4.86 15.46 -9.60
N TYR A 185 3.89 16.36 -9.58
CA TYR A 185 2.48 16.05 -9.42
C TYR A 185 1.67 16.76 -10.50
N TRP A 186 0.77 16.03 -11.14
CA TRP A 186 -0.22 16.57 -12.08
C TRP A 186 -1.58 16.54 -11.41
N VAL A 187 -2.07 17.72 -11.04
CA VAL A 187 -3.31 17.92 -10.30
C VAL A 187 -4.44 18.23 -11.29
N ASP A 188 -5.44 17.37 -11.36
CA ASP A 188 -6.70 17.70 -12.01
C ASP A 188 -7.48 18.65 -11.09
N THR A 189 -7.50 19.93 -11.44
CA THR A 189 -8.12 20.98 -10.63
C THR A 189 -9.64 20.89 -10.60
N ARG A 190 -10.27 20.23 -11.60
CA ARG A 190 -11.73 20.03 -11.64
C ARG A 190 -12.14 18.92 -10.69
N ARG A 191 -11.34 17.86 -10.60
CA ARG A 191 -11.56 16.72 -9.70
C ARG A 191 -10.92 16.90 -8.31
N GLY A 192 -10.09 17.94 -8.13
CA GLY A 192 -9.39 18.22 -6.88
C GLY A 192 -8.43 17.10 -6.44
N ARG A 193 -7.81 16.38 -7.39
CA ARG A 193 -6.96 15.22 -7.10
C ARG A 193 -5.72 15.15 -7.97
N ILE A 194 -4.67 14.50 -7.44
CA ILE A 194 -3.48 14.15 -8.21
C ILE A 194 -3.82 12.96 -9.10
N VAL A 195 -3.70 13.13 -10.42
CA VAL A 195 -4.04 12.08 -11.41
C VAL A 195 -2.80 11.38 -11.98
N ARG A 196 -1.64 12.03 -11.89
CA ARG A 196 -0.33 11.45 -12.17
C ARG A 196 0.70 12.04 -11.21
N SER A 197 1.70 11.25 -10.84
CA SER A 197 2.85 11.74 -10.07
C SER A 197 4.10 10.92 -10.36
N ARG A 198 5.25 11.54 -10.10
CA ARG A 198 6.57 10.91 -9.97
C ARG A 198 7.04 11.20 -8.56
N GLN A 199 7.26 10.18 -7.75
CA GLN A 199 7.53 10.32 -6.32
C GLN A 199 8.69 9.44 -5.87
N TRP A 200 9.58 9.99 -5.07
CA TRP A 200 10.67 9.26 -4.43
C TRP A 200 10.14 8.35 -3.31
N SER A 201 10.52 7.08 -3.34
CA SER A 201 10.12 6.07 -2.35
C SER A 201 11.28 5.56 -1.47
N GLY A 202 12.48 6.11 -1.65
CA GLY A 202 13.69 5.66 -0.96
C GLY A 202 14.72 5.06 -1.91
N GLU A 203 15.92 4.78 -1.40
CA GLU A 203 17.05 4.32 -2.22
C GLU A 203 16.82 2.92 -2.82
N TYR A 204 16.03 2.08 -2.14
CA TYR A 204 15.75 0.72 -2.58
C TYR A 204 14.92 0.65 -3.86
N ALA A 205 13.74 1.29 -3.87
CA ALA A 205 12.83 1.28 -5.02
C ALA A 205 12.97 2.52 -5.92
N GLY A 206 13.60 3.59 -5.44
CA GLY A 206 13.80 4.81 -6.21
C GLY A 206 12.50 5.58 -6.47
N GLU A 207 12.37 6.10 -7.68
CA GLU A 207 11.18 6.85 -8.10
C GLU A 207 10.05 5.94 -8.59
N LEU A 208 8.86 6.16 -8.05
CA LEU A 208 7.62 5.58 -8.51
C LEU A 208 6.90 6.57 -9.43
N VAL A 209 6.53 6.12 -10.62
CA VAL A 209 5.61 6.83 -11.52
C VAL A 209 4.22 6.24 -11.32
N ILE A 210 3.31 7.04 -10.78
CA ILE A 210 1.94 6.63 -10.46
C ILE A 210 0.97 7.37 -11.38
N THR A 211 0.12 6.65 -12.09
CA THR A 211 -0.92 7.22 -12.96
C THR A 211 -2.27 6.61 -12.60
N THR A 212 -3.31 7.44 -12.44
CA THR A 212 -4.68 6.93 -12.31
C THR A 212 -5.14 6.34 -13.64
N VAL A 213 -5.75 5.17 -13.60
CA VAL A 213 -6.44 4.53 -14.73
C VAL A 213 -7.93 4.48 -14.42
N TYR A 214 -8.78 4.94 -15.33
CA TYR A 214 -10.23 4.99 -15.18
C TYR A 214 -10.96 3.85 -15.91
N ASN A 215 -10.35 3.30 -16.96
CA ASN A 215 -10.87 2.25 -17.82
C ASN A 215 -9.91 1.04 -17.72
N PHE A 216 -10.22 0.09 -16.84
CA PHE A 216 -9.45 -1.15 -16.65
C PHE A 216 -10.36 -2.35 -16.44
#